data_AF-F6GB94-F1
#
_entry.id   AF-F6GB94-F1
#
_cell.length_a   1.000
_cell.length_b   1.000
_cell.length_c   1.000
_cell.angle_alpha   90.00
_cell.angle_beta   90.00
_cell.angle_gamma   90.00
#
_symmetry.space_group_name_H-M   'P 1'
#
loop_
_entity.id
_entity.type
_entity.pdbx_description
1 polymer ?
#
loop_
_entity_poly.entity_id
_entity_poly.type
_entity_poly.pdbx_seq_one_letter_code
_entity_poly.pdbx_strand_id
1 'polypeptide(L)'
;MVIWLRREAGLGVSSDVIRAADRHRVVELDAAVQAVYEERDAVLGAARAQAEAIVAQARAVADGLLKAANERAANSEQRGYADGQRKALAEFHAAMIARTYSEAESTQRVETRLRTAVMQAVERVILESDRQALFARVASTLGSVVQSQARLTLRVCPPELDAARAAFARAVEGGLLNATVEVLADDSTRPGDCRCEWDHGVADASLDVQLAALRQALAPQAPAHDEAARQAQPAPDDDDADDAQDEYEYDDEDEDVEEDLDHEDRDDEEEEDEDVYEEDDEEEEDDEDDEDEEDDE
;
A
#
# COMPACT_ATOMS: atom_id res chain seq x y z
N MET A 1 87.56 24.47 -63.57
CA MET A 1 86.98 25.49 -62.67
C MET A 1 86.19 24.77 -61.59
N VAL A 2 86.51 25.01 -60.32
CA VAL A 2 85.89 24.32 -59.17
C VAL A 2 84.87 25.27 -58.54
N ILE A 3 83.67 24.78 -58.27
CA ILE A 3 82.58 25.55 -57.67
C ILE A 3 82.27 24.91 -56.31
N TRP A 4 82.36 25.70 -55.24
CA TRP A 4 82.04 25.28 -53.89
C TRP A 4 80.54 25.37 -53.64
N LEU A 5 79.95 24.34 -53.03
CA LEU A 5 78.55 24.36 -52.59
C LEU A 5 78.44 24.92 -51.17
N ARG A 6 77.32 25.59 -50.85
CA ARG A 6 76.98 25.94 -49.47
C ARG A 6 76.59 24.66 -48.73
N ARG A 7 77.06 24.54 -47.49
CA ARG A 7 76.96 23.39 -46.57
C ARG A 7 75.54 22.91 -46.22
N GLU A 8 74.51 23.46 -46.86
CA GLU A 8 73.09 23.26 -46.57
C GLU A 8 72.30 22.78 -47.81
N ALA A 9 72.97 22.31 -48.87
CA ALA A 9 72.26 21.59 -49.92
C ALA A 9 71.67 20.31 -49.33
N GLY A 10 70.37 20.07 -49.49
CA GLY A 10 69.67 18.90 -48.92
C GLY A 10 70.12 17.56 -49.52
N LEU A 11 71.05 17.62 -50.46
CA LEU A 11 71.69 16.49 -51.12
C LEU A 11 72.89 16.07 -50.29
N GLY A 12 72.92 14.81 -49.84
CA GLY A 12 74.01 14.18 -49.10
C GLY A 12 75.30 14.00 -49.92
N VAL A 13 75.81 15.09 -50.51
CA VAL A 13 77.08 15.11 -51.23
C VAL A 13 78.19 15.08 -50.19
N SER A 14 78.99 14.01 -50.21
CA SER A 14 80.08 13.78 -49.24
C SER A 14 81.29 14.71 -49.39
N SER A 15 81.26 15.66 -50.33
CA SER A 15 82.33 16.61 -50.62
C SER A 15 81.77 17.98 -51.03
N ASP A 16 82.36 19.05 -50.50
CA ASP A 16 81.98 20.44 -50.80
C ASP A 16 82.37 20.90 -52.22
N VAL A 17 82.97 20.00 -53.01
CA VAL A 17 83.52 20.28 -54.34
C VAL A 17 82.86 19.38 -55.39
N ILE A 18 82.12 20.00 -56.32
CA ILE A 18 81.53 19.31 -57.47
C ILE A 18 82.21 19.73 -58.79
N ARG A 19 82.19 18.84 -59.79
CA ARG A 19 82.67 19.20 -61.13
C ARG A 19 81.70 20.19 -61.76
N ALA A 20 82.24 21.14 -62.54
CA ALA A 20 81.43 22.15 -63.21
C ALA A 20 80.35 21.55 -64.14
N ALA A 21 80.61 20.38 -64.74
CA ALA A 21 79.64 19.67 -65.58
C ALA A 21 78.43 19.13 -64.80
N ASP A 22 78.61 18.80 -63.51
CA ASP A 22 77.59 18.15 -62.68
C ASP A 22 76.69 19.16 -61.93
N ARG A 23 77.06 20.46 -61.93
CA ARG A 23 76.37 21.52 -61.18
C ARG A 23 74.89 21.62 -61.51
N HIS A 24 74.53 21.60 -62.79
CA HIS A 24 73.13 21.76 -63.19
C HIS A 24 72.26 20.63 -62.62
N ARG A 25 72.78 19.40 -62.67
CA ARG A 25 72.09 18.22 -62.15
C ARG A 25 71.88 18.28 -60.64
N VAL A 26 72.89 18.75 -59.89
CA VAL A 26 72.79 18.94 -58.44
C VAL A 26 71.72 19.99 -58.10
N VAL A 27 71.65 21.11 -58.84
CA VAL A 27 70.61 22.13 -58.60
C VAL A 27 69.20 21.62 -58.93
N GLU A 28 69.03 20.84 -59.99
CA GLU A 28 67.74 20.20 -60.31
C GLU A 28 67.31 19.21 -59.23
N LEU A 29 68.24 18.40 -58.73
CA LEU A 29 67.97 17.43 -57.66
C LEU A 29 67.58 18.15 -56.36
N ASP A 30 68.24 19.25 -56.01
CA ASP A 30 67.91 20.04 -54.82
C ASP A 30 66.51 20.63 -54.93
N ALA A 31 66.16 21.22 -56.09
CA ALA A 31 64.82 21.74 -56.34
C ALA A 31 63.73 20.65 -56.29
N ALA A 32 64.02 19.45 -56.83
CA ALA A 32 63.10 18.32 -56.76
C ALA A 32 62.90 17.81 -55.31
N VAL A 33 63.98 17.78 -54.52
CA VAL A 33 63.92 17.39 -53.09
C VAL A 33 63.11 18.41 -52.29
N GLN A 34 63.30 19.71 -52.54
CA GLN A 34 62.50 20.76 -51.88
C GLN A 34 61.01 20.63 -52.22
N ALA A 35 60.66 20.42 -53.49
CA ALA A 35 59.27 20.21 -53.90
C ALA A 35 58.63 18.99 -53.21
N VAL A 36 59.36 17.88 -53.06
CA VAL A 36 58.88 16.70 -52.33
C VAL A 36 58.67 17.00 -50.84
N TYR A 37 59.54 17.78 -50.20
CA TYR A 37 59.35 18.16 -48.80
C TYR A 37 58.17 19.10 -48.60
N GLU A 38 57.97 20.07 -49.49
CA GLU A 38 56.80 20.96 -49.47
C GLU A 38 55.49 20.18 -49.63
N GLU A 39 55.44 19.24 -50.58
CA GLU A 39 54.28 18.37 -50.77
C GLU A 39 54.04 17.46 -49.56
N ARG A 40 55.09 16.85 -49.01
CA ARG A 40 55.00 16.05 -47.77
C ARG A 40 54.43 16.89 -46.62
N ASP A 41 54.95 18.10 -46.42
CA ASP A 41 54.54 18.95 -45.31
C ASP A 41 53.10 19.45 -45.49
N ALA A 42 52.67 19.70 -46.72
CA ALA A 42 51.27 19.99 -47.04
C ALA A 42 50.35 18.80 -46.73
N VAL A 43 50.72 17.57 -47.12
CA VAL A 43 49.95 16.35 -46.84
C VAL A 43 49.88 16.09 -45.33
N LEU A 44 51.01 16.22 -44.60
CA LEU A 44 51.03 16.06 -43.14
C LEU A 44 50.22 17.14 -42.43
N GLY A 45 50.25 18.38 -42.94
CA GLY A 45 49.41 19.47 -42.43
C GLY A 45 47.92 19.19 -42.61
N ALA A 46 47.52 18.75 -43.81
CA ALA A 46 46.14 18.38 -44.11
C ALA A 46 45.67 17.19 -43.25
N ALA A 47 46.48 16.15 -43.12
CA ALA A 47 46.16 14.97 -42.30
C ALA A 47 46.00 15.34 -40.81
N ARG A 48 46.86 16.22 -40.26
CA ARG A 48 46.73 16.72 -38.89
C ARG A 48 45.45 17.52 -38.69
N ALA A 49 45.16 18.45 -39.61
CA ALA A 49 43.93 19.25 -39.55
C ALA A 49 42.67 18.38 -39.61
N GLN A 50 42.68 17.34 -40.47
CA GLN A 50 41.58 16.39 -40.55
C GLN A 50 41.44 15.58 -39.25
N ALA A 51 42.54 15.10 -38.67
CA ALA A 51 42.50 14.37 -37.40
C ALA A 51 41.97 15.25 -36.26
N GLU A 52 42.41 16.51 -36.18
CA GLU A 52 41.90 17.48 -35.20
C GLU A 52 40.41 17.74 -35.38
N ALA A 53 39.94 17.86 -36.63
CA ALA A 53 38.52 18.03 -36.94
C ALA A 53 37.68 16.82 -36.51
N ILE A 54 38.16 15.59 -36.77
CA ILE A 54 37.48 14.35 -36.35
C ILE A 54 37.39 14.29 -34.82
N VAL A 55 38.49 14.60 -34.11
CA VAL A 55 38.50 14.60 -32.64
C VAL A 55 37.57 15.67 -32.08
N ALA A 56 37.54 16.86 -32.66
CA ALA A 56 36.64 17.93 -32.26
C ALA A 56 35.16 17.54 -32.46
N GLN A 57 34.85 16.93 -33.61
CA GLN A 57 33.51 16.43 -33.90
C GLN A 57 33.10 15.31 -32.94
N ALA A 58 33.97 14.33 -32.71
CA ALA A 58 33.71 13.23 -31.79
C ALA A 58 33.43 13.73 -30.36
N ARG A 59 34.18 14.74 -29.89
CA ARG A 59 33.93 15.38 -28.59
C ARG A 59 32.59 16.09 -28.55
N ALA A 60 32.25 16.87 -29.58
CA ALA A 60 30.98 17.56 -29.65
C ALA A 60 29.79 16.58 -29.63
N VAL A 61 29.89 15.47 -30.34
CA VAL A 61 28.87 14.40 -30.33
C VAL A 61 28.78 13.74 -28.95
N ALA A 62 29.92 13.41 -28.33
CA ALA A 62 29.95 12.81 -27.01
C ALA A 62 29.33 13.73 -25.94
N ASP A 63 29.67 15.02 -25.96
CA ASP A 63 29.10 16.03 -25.06
C ASP A 63 27.59 16.17 -25.26
N GLY A 64 27.14 16.16 -26.53
CA GLY A 64 25.71 16.16 -26.87
C GLY A 64 24.97 14.93 -26.34
N LEU A 65 25.56 13.74 -26.50
CA LEU A 65 24.97 12.49 -26.01
C LEU A 65 24.88 12.46 -24.48
N LEU A 66 25.94 12.89 -23.79
CA LEU A 66 25.95 12.97 -22.32
C LEU A 66 24.90 13.96 -21.82
N LYS A 67 24.76 15.11 -22.47
CA LYS A 67 23.72 16.09 -22.12
C LYS A 67 22.32 15.51 -22.30
N ALA A 68 22.04 14.89 -23.45
CA ALA A 68 20.75 14.27 -23.73
C ALA A 68 20.44 13.11 -22.76
N ALA A 69 21.44 12.29 -22.42
CA ALA A 69 21.30 11.22 -21.44
C ALA A 69 20.95 11.75 -20.05
N ASN A 70 21.64 12.80 -19.59
CA ASN A 70 21.38 13.43 -18.30
C ASN A 70 19.98 14.06 -18.25
N GLU A 71 19.55 14.73 -19.32
CA GLU A 71 18.20 15.32 -19.40
C GLU A 71 17.11 14.25 -19.36
N ARG A 72 17.28 13.14 -20.09
CA ARG A 72 16.34 12.01 -20.03
C ARG A 72 16.31 11.37 -18.65
N ALA A 73 17.48 11.17 -18.03
CA ALA A 73 17.59 10.61 -16.68
C ALA A 73 16.85 11.50 -15.67
N ALA A 74 17.11 12.80 -15.65
CA ALA A 74 16.45 13.75 -14.75
C ALA A 74 14.92 13.79 -14.95
N ASN A 75 14.45 13.79 -16.21
CA ASN A 75 13.02 13.73 -16.50
C ASN A 75 12.39 12.41 -16.00
N SER A 76 13.05 11.28 -16.27
CA SER A 76 12.59 9.97 -15.82
C SER A 76 12.54 9.86 -14.29
N GLU A 77 13.52 10.42 -13.58
CA GLU A 77 13.56 10.47 -12.13
C GLU A 77 12.39 11.30 -11.58
N GLN A 78 12.17 12.49 -12.14
CA GLN A 78 11.06 13.36 -11.72
C GLN A 78 9.70 12.70 -11.93
N ARG A 79 9.50 12.07 -13.09
CA ARG A 79 8.26 11.33 -13.39
C ARG A 79 8.09 10.10 -12.49
N GLY A 80 9.16 9.32 -12.31
CA GLY A 80 9.17 8.16 -11.43
C GLY A 80 8.87 8.53 -9.98
N TYR A 81 9.41 9.65 -9.49
CA TYR A 81 9.14 10.16 -8.15
C TYR A 81 7.68 10.62 -7.98
N ALA A 82 7.13 11.33 -8.96
CA ALA A 82 5.72 11.75 -8.94
C ALA A 82 4.78 10.54 -8.98
N ASP A 83 5.05 9.56 -9.85
CA ASP A 83 4.28 8.33 -9.96
C ASP A 83 4.38 7.49 -8.68
N GLY A 84 5.58 7.37 -8.12
CA GLY A 84 5.84 6.68 -6.87
C GLY A 84 5.07 7.30 -5.70
N GLN A 85 5.06 8.63 -5.58
CA GLN A 85 4.28 9.32 -4.55
C GLN A 85 2.78 9.09 -4.70
N ARG A 86 2.24 9.14 -5.92
CA ARG A 86 0.82 8.87 -6.16
C ARG A 86 0.44 7.44 -5.77
N LYS A 87 1.26 6.45 -6.17
CA LYS A 87 1.06 5.05 -5.80
C LYS A 87 1.15 4.83 -4.30
N ALA A 88 2.19 5.36 -3.66
CA ALA A 88 2.38 5.24 -2.22
C ALA A 88 1.21 5.84 -1.43
N LEU A 89 0.69 7.00 -1.85
CA LEU A 89 -0.48 7.62 -1.22
C LEU A 89 -1.74 6.75 -1.39
N ALA A 90 -1.97 6.21 -2.60
CA ALA A 90 -3.10 5.32 -2.87
C ALA A 90 -3.03 4.03 -2.05
N GLU A 91 -1.86 3.40 -1.98
CA GLU A 91 -1.61 2.20 -1.17
C GLU A 91 -1.78 2.49 0.32
N PHE A 92 -1.27 3.62 0.80
CA PHE A 92 -1.45 4.05 2.19
C PHE A 92 -2.94 4.24 2.53
N HIS A 93 -3.71 4.92 1.68
CA HIS A 93 -5.15 5.09 1.86
C HIS A 93 -5.88 3.73 1.86
N ALA A 94 -5.56 2.84 0.92
CA ALA A 94 -6.16 1.51 0.86
C ALA A 94 -5.86 0.70 2.13
N ALA A 95 -4.61 0.73 2.61
CA ALA A 95 -4.20 0.07 3.85
C ALA A 95 -4.91 0.65 5.08
N MET A 96 -5.04 1.97 5.16
CA MET A 96 -5.77 2.64 6.25
C MET A 96 -7.24 2.22 6.27
N ILE A 97 -7.92 2.24 5.13
CA ILE A 97 -9.31 1.80 5.00
C ILE A 97 -9.44 0.34 5.45
N ALA A 98 -8.61 -0.57 4.92
CA ALA A 98 -8.63 -1.98 5.29
C ALA A 98 -8.44 -2.20 6.80
N ARG A 99 -7.52 -1.44 7.41
CA ARG A 99 -7.30 -1.49 8.86
C ARG A 99 -8.54 -1.04 9.66
N THR A 100 -9.17 0.07 9.27
CA THR A 100 -10.38 0.55 9.96
C THR A 100 -11.53 -0.44 9.89
N TYR A 101 -11.73 -1.10 8.74
CA TYR A 101 -12.74 -2.16 8.61
C TYR A 101 -12.42 -3.38 9.47
N SER A 102 -11.15 -3.82 9.49
CA SER A 102 -10.71 -4.94 10.34
C SER A 102 -10.89 -4.65 11.84
N GLU A 103 -10.55 -3.43 12.29
CA GLU A 103 -10.75 -2.99 13.67
C GLU A 103 -12.25 -2.94 14.03
N ALA A 104 -13.10 -2.42 13.14
CA ALA A 104 -14.55 -2.40 13.33
C ALA A 104 -15.15 -3.82 13.41
N GLU A 105 -14.77 -4.72 12.50
CA GLU A 105 -15.21 -6.13 12.54
C GLU A 105 -14.77 -6.82 13.84
N SER A 106 -13.53 -6.59 14.27
CA SER A 106 -13.00 -7.19 15.50
C SER A 106 -13.78 -6.73 16.73
N THR A 107 -14.11 -5.43 16.80
CA THR A 107 -14.89 -4.85 17.89
C THR A 107 -16.32 -5.41 17.86
N GLN A 108 -16.94 -5.49 16.69
CA GLN A 108 -18.28 -6.07 16.56
C GLN A 108 -18.34 -7.54 16.98
N ARG A 109 -17.29 -8.33 16.68
CA ARG A 109 -17.17 -9.72 17.15
C ARG A 109 -17.05 -9.79 18.68
N VAL A 110 -16.26 -8.90 19.28
CA VAL A 110 -16.12 -8.83 20.76
C VAL A 110 -17.43 -8.43 21.40
N GLU A 111 -18.10 -7.39 20.90
CA GLU A 111 -19.41 -6.95 21.40
C GLU A 111 -20.46 -8.07 21.33
N THR A 112 -20.51 -8.79 20.21
CA THR A 112 -21.43 -9.93 20.02
C THR A 112 -21.17 -11.03 21.04
N ARG A 113 -19.90 -11.36 21.31
CA ARG A 113 -19.51 -12.36 22.32
C ARG A 113 -19.86 -11.89 23.73
N LEU A 114 -19.55 -10.64 24.07
CA LEU A 114 -19.88 -10.06 25.38
C LEU A 114 -21.37 -10.09 25.63
N ARG A 115 -22.16 -9.67 24.65
CA ARG A 115 -23.61 -9.68 24.74
C ARG A 115 -24.17 -11.09 24.92
N THR A 116 -23.65 -12.05 24.18
CA THR A 116 -24.06 -13.46 24.31
C THR A 116 -23.72 -13.98 25.70
N ALA A 117 -22.51 -13.70 26.20
CA ALA A 117 -22.08 -14.09 27.54
C ALA A 117 -22.93 -13.44 28.65
N VAL A 118 -23.25 -12.15 28.53
CA VAL A 118 -24.14 -11.45 29.47
C VAL A 118 -25.53 -12.08 29.46
N MET A 119 -26.09 -12.38 28.30
CA MET A 119 -27.39 -13.05 28.21
C MET A 119 -27.38 -14.43 28.85
N GLN A 120 -26.33 -15.23 28.62
CA GLN A 120 -26.16 -16.54 29.25
C GLN A 120 -26.02 -16.43 30.77
N ALA A 121 -25.28 -15.44 31.27
CA ALA A 121 -25.14 -15.18 32.70
C ALA A 121 -26.46 -14.74 33.33
N VAL A 122 -27.21 -13.85 32.68
CA VAL A 122 -28.54 -13.41 33.14
C VAL A 122 -29.52 -14.58 33.17
N GLU A 123 -29.54 -15.41 32.13
CA GLU A 123 -30.37 -16.61 32.07
C GLU A 123 -30.02 -17.59 33.20
N ARG A 124 -28.72 -17.79 33.46
CA ARG A 124 -28.24 -18.63 34.57
C ARG A 124 -28.66 -18.09 35.95
N VAL A 125 -28.46 -16.80 36.21
CA VAL A 125 -28.82 -16.16 37.49
C VAL A 125 -30.34 -16.24 37.73
N ILE A 126 -31.15 -16.09 36.69
CA ILE A 126 -32.61 -16.18 36.81
C ILE A 126 -33.07 -17.62 37.04
N LEU A 127 -32.44 -18.61 36.38
CA LEU A 127 -32.73 -20.03 36.61
C LEU A 127 -32.29 -20.51 38.01
N GLU A 128 -31.24 -19.92 38.58
CA GLU A 128 -30.74 -20.22 39.93
C GLU A 128 -31.45 -19.40 41.03
N SER A 129 -32.26 -18.40 40.67
CA SER A 129 -33.01 -17.56 41.62
C SER A 129 -34.25 -18.26 42.17
N ASP A 130 -34.60 -17.96 43.43
CA ASP A 130 -35.81 -18.47 44.08
C ASP A 130 -37.07 -18.07 43.31
N ARG A 131 -37.92 -19.06 42.98
CA ARG A 131 -39.18 -18.88 42.23
C ARG A 131 -40.08 -17.83 42.89
N GLN A 132 -40.03 -17.71 44.21
CA GLN A 132 -40.82 -16.73 44.94
C GLN A 132 -40.38 -15.27 44.68
N ALA A 133 -39.08 -15.04 44.45
CA ALA A 133 -38.54 -13.72 44.11
C ALA A 133 -38.91 -13.30 42.68
N LEU A 134 -39.00 -14.26 41.75
CA LEU A 134 -39.43 -14.02 40.38
C LEU A 134 -40.90 -13.58 40.33
N PHE A 135 -41.80 -14.27 41.03
CA PHE A 135 -43.21 -13.88 41.09
C PHE A 135 -43.43 -12.53 41.79
N ALA A 136 -42.64 -12.20 42.82
CA ALA A 136 -42.71 -10.88 43.46
C ALA A 136 -42.34 -9.74 42.49
N ARG A 137 -41.37 -9.98 41.60
CA ARG A 137 -40.97 -9.02 40.57
C ARG A 137 -42.05 -8.85 39.50
N VAL A 138 -42.70 -9.93 39.08
CA VAL A 138 -43.87 -9.88 38.18
C VAL A 138 -45.02 -9.09 38.81
N ALA A 139 -45.33 -9.32 40.09
CA ALA A 139 -46.37 -8.59 40.81
C ALA A 139 -46.06 -7.09 40.91
N SER A 140 -44.80 -6.70 41.13
CA SER A 140 -44.37 -5.29 41.13
C SER A 140 -44.57 -4.62 39.77
N THR A 141 -44.20 -5.30 38.67
CA THR A 141 -44.39 -4.79 37.30
C THR A 141 -45.87 -4.65 36.95
N LEU A 142 -46.72 -5.57 37.41
CA LEU A 142 -48.17 -5.47 37.20
C LEU A 142 -48.79 -4.33 38.03
N GLY A 143 -48.26 -4.06 39.22
CA GLY A 143 -48.74 -2.98 40.09
C GLY A 143 -48.59 -1.58 39.51
N SER A 144 -47.65 -1.36 38.59
CA SER A 144 -47.49 -0.08 37.88
C SER A 144 -48.42 0.07 36.68
N VAL A 145 -48.93 -1.05 36.14
CA VAL A 145 -49.79 -1.10 34.94
C VAL A 145 -51.27 -1.18 35.32
N VAL A 146 -51.58 -1.83 36.43
CA VAL A 146 -52.94 -2.10 36.88
C VAL A 146 -53.44 -0.96 37.76
N GLN A 147 -54.53 -0.30 37.35
CA GLN A 147 -55.18 0.75 38.13
C GLN A 147 -55.83 0.18 39.41
N SER A 148 -56.09 1.03 40.39
CA SER A 148 -56.72 0.62 41.65
C SER A 148 -58.10 -0.03 41.39
N GLN A 149 -58.36 -1.15 42.09
CA GLN A 149 -59.61 -1.93 42.07
C GLN A 149 -59.83 -2.95 40.94
N ALA A 150 -58.81 -3.30 40.15
CA ALA A 150 -58.94 -4.38 39.16
C ALA A 150 -59.05 -5.78 39.82
N ARG A 151 -59.76 -6.70 39.17
CA ARG A 151 -59.63 -8.15 39.45
C ARG A 151 -58.53 -8.74 38.57
N LEU A 152 -57.58 -9.42 39.19
CA LEU A 152 -56.45 -10.06 38.53
C LEU A 152 -56.57 -11.58 38.69
N THR A 153 -56.63 -12.30 37.57
CA THR A 153 -56.54 -13.76 37.56
C THR A 153 -55.18 -14.17 37.03
N LEU A 154 -54.42 -14.90 37.85
CA LEU A 154 -53.09 -15.41 37.53
C LEU A 154 -53.18 -16.91 37.27
N ARG A 155 -52.72 -17.36 36.09
CA ARG A 155 -52.60 -18.78 35.74
C ARG A 155 -51.13 -19.20 35.78
N VAL A 156 -50.83 -20.24 36.54
CA VAL A 156 -49.48 -20.79 36.74
C VAL A 156 -49.49 -22.31 36.75
N CYS A 157 -48.31 -22.90 36.51
CA CYS A 157 -48.10 -24.33 36.58
C CYS A 157 -48.42 -24.86 38.00
N PRO A 158 -49.07 -26.04 38.16
CA PRO A 158 -49.41 -26.62 39.47
C PRO A 158 -48.27 -26.66 40.53
N PRO A 159 -47.01 -27.01 40.20
CA PRO A 159 -45.91 -27.02 41.18
C PRO A 159 -45.49 -25.63 41.67
N GLU A 160 -45.90 -24.55 40.99
CA GLU A 160 -45.52 -23.17 41.33
C GLU A 160 -46.65 -22.38 42.03
N LEU A 161 -47.81 -23.02 42.16
CA LEU A 161 -49.04 -22.42 42.68
C LEU A 161 -48.86 -21.79 44.07
N ASP A 162 -48.22 -22.50 44.99
CA ASP A 162 -48.04 -22.05 46.37
C ASP A 162 -47.03 -20.91 46.47
N ALA A 163 -45.95 -20.97 45.70
CA ALA A 163 -44.95 -19.91 45.62
C ALA A 163 -45.55 -18.63 45.04
N ALA A 164 -46.36 -18.74 43.97
CA ALA A 164 -47.06 -17.62 43.34
C ALA A 164 -48.11 -17.00 44.27
N ARG A 165 -48.95 -17.81 44.94
CA ARG A 165 -49.93 -17.32 45.93
C ARG A 165 -49.25 -16.50 47.02
N ALA A 166 -48.18 -17.04 47.61
CA ALA A 166 -47.46 -16.36 48.68
C ALA A 166 -46.76 -15.08 48.22
N ALA A 167 -46.21 -15.05 47.01
CA ALA A 167 -45.58 -13.84 46.45
C ALA A 167 -46.60 -12.72 46.17
N PHE A 168 -47.73 -13.05 45.52
CA PHE A 168 -48.78 -12.07 45.20
C PHE A 168 -49.56 -11.62 46.44
N ALA A 169 -49.78 -12.49 47.42
CA ALA A 169 -50.37 -12.09 48.71
C ALA A 169 -49.50 -11.04 49.40
N ARG A 170 -48.17 -11.25 49.46
CA ARG A 170 -47.23 -10.27 50.01
C ARG A 170 -47.20 -8.96 49.21
N ALA A 171 -47.36 -9.01 47.88
CA ALA A 171 -47.40 -7.81 47.06
C ALA A 171 -48.66 -6.96 47.30
N VAL A 172 -49.81 -7.62 47.53
CA VAL A 172 -51.07 -6.96 47.90
C VAL A 172 -50.97 -6.38 49.32
N GLU A 173 -50.48 -7.16 50.29
CA GLU A 173 -50.28 -6.71 51.67
C GLU A 173 -49.27 -5.55 51.78
N GLY A 174 -48.23 -5.57 50.94
CA GLY A 174 -47.21 -4.52 50.86
C GLY A 174 -47.62 -3.28 50.08
N GLY A 175 -48.86 -3.21 49.55
CA GLY A 175 -49.38 -2.07 48.79
C GLY A 175 -48.75 -1.87 47.41
N LEU A 176 -47.95 -2.83 46.93
CA LEU A 176 -47.37 -2.83 45.58
C LEU A 176 -48.42 -3.16 44.52
N LEU A 177 -49.48 -3.90 44.89
CA LEU A 177 -50.55 -4.30 44.00
C LEU A 177 -51.92 -3.99 44.62
N ASN A 178 -52.64 -3.02 44.06
CA ASN A 178 -53.95 -2.58 44.55
C ASN A 178 -55.09 -3.28 43.78
N ALA A 179 -55.05 -4.62 43.75
CA ALA A 179 -55.97 -5.47 42.99
C ALA A 179 -56.39 -6.71 43.81
N THR A 180 -57.58 -7.25 43.52
CA THR A 180 -57.97 -8.56 44.09
C THR A 180 -57.39 -9.65 43.21
N VAL A 181 -56.47 -10.46 43.77
CA VAL A 181 -55.73 -11.48 43.03
C VAL A 181 -56.31 -12.88 43.27
N GLU A 182 -56.63 -13.59 42.19
CA GLU A 182 -56.98 -15.01 42.20
C GLU A 182 -55.92 -15.81 41.44
N VAL A 183 -55.27 -16.77 42.10
CA VAL A 183 -54.25 -17.63 41.50
C VAL A 183 -54.83 -19.01 41.23
N LEU A 184 -54.79 -19.45 39.97
CA LEU A 184 -55.33 -20.71 39.46
C LEU A 184 -54.20 -21.59 38.90
N ALA A 185 -54.32 -22.89 39.11
CA ALA A 185 -53.43 -23.88 38.49
C ALA A 185 -53.90 -24.18 37.07
N ASP A 186 -52.96 -24.26 36.12
CA ASP A 186 -53.24 -24.62 34.74
C ASP A 186 -52.27 -25.72 34.27
N ASP A 187 -52.80 -26.93 34.08
CA ASP A 187 -52.03 -28.11 33.66
C ASP A 187 -51.45 -28.00 32.23
N SER A 188 -51.90 -27.01 31.45
CA SER A 188 -51.40 -26.75 30.10
C SER A 188 -50.17 -25.83 30.06
N THR A 189 -49.78 -25.24 31.20
CA THR A 189 -48.67 -24.29 31.33
C THR A 189 -47.38 -24.96 31.83
N ARG A 190 -46.21 -24.55 31.32
CA ARG A 190 -44.92 -25.08 31.74
C ARG A 190 -44.38 -24.34 32.98
N PRO A 191 -43.46 -24.94 33.75
CA PRO A 191 -42.82 -24.23 34.87
C PRO A 191 -42.10 -22.96 34.40
N GLY A 192 -42.48 -21.79 34.91
CA GLY A 192 -42.01 -20.47 34.46
C GLY A 192 -42.95 -19.71 33.52
N ASP A 193 -44.03 -20.35 33.06
CA ASP A 193 -45.11 -19.68 32.33
C ASP A 193 -46.08 -19.00 33.32
N CYS A 194 -46.43 -17.76 33.02
CA CYS A 194 -47.24 -16.92 33.89
C CYS A 194 -48.14 -16.04 33.04
N ARG A 195 -49.44 -16.31 33.07
CA ARG A 195 -50.43 -15.54 32.32
C ARG A 195 -51.35 -14.79 33.27
N CYS A 196 -51.41 -13.48 33.07
CA CYS A 196 -52.21 -12.58 33.89
C CYS A 196 -53.38 -12.05 33.07
N GLU A 197 -54.59 -12.21 33.57
CA GLU A 197 -55.81 -11.71 32.95
C GLU A 197 -56.46 -10.69 33.90
N TRP A 198 -56.85 -9.53 33.40
CA TRP A 198 -57.61 -8.53 34.15
C TRP A 198 -58.68 -7.89 33.28
N ASP A 199 -59.53 -7.06 33.88
CA ASP A 199 -60.73 -6.48 33.26
C ASP A 199 -60.47 -5.74 31.92
N HIS A 200 -59.22 -5.35 31.65
CA HIS A 200 -58.84 -4.52 30.49
C HIS A 200 -57.80 -5.21 29.57
N GLY A 201 -57.49 -6.48 29.80
CA GLY A 201 -56.55 -7.20 28.93
C GLY A 201 -55.98 -8.49 29.50
N VAL A 202 -55.17 -9.13 28.66
CA VAL A 202 -54.35 -10.30 29.02
C VAL A 202 -52.90 -9.91 28.79
N ALA A 203 -52.04 -10.15 29.78
CA ALA A 203 -50.59 -10.07 29.63
C ALA A 203 -49.96 -11.45 29.81
N ASP A 204 -49.07 -11.77 28.89
CA ASP A 204 -48.13 -12.86 29.06
C ASP A 204 -46.91 -12.33 29.82
N ALA A 205 -46.77 -12.75 31.07
CA ALA A 205 -45.67 -12.39 31.95
C ALA A 205 -44.70 -13.57 32.14
N SER A 206 -44.77 -14.58 31.26
CA SER A 206 -43.90 -15.75 31.29
C SER A 206 -42.44 -15.34 31.23
N LEU A 207 -41.60 -16.10 31.91
CA LEU A 207 -40.17 -15.85 31.99
C LEU A 207 -39.53 -15.81 30.59
N ASP A 208 -39.97 -16.68 29.69
CA ASP A 208 -39.52 -16.74 28.31
C ASP A 208 -39.82 -15.45 27.53
N VAL A 209 -40.99 -14.84 27.76
CA VAL A 209 -41.39 -13.57 27.12
C VAL A 209 -40.52 -12.40 27.63
N GLN A 210 -40.23 -12.39 28.93
CA GLN A 210 -39.35 -11.36 29.52
C GLN A 210 -37.89 -11.52 29.07
N LEU A 211 -37.39 -12.75 28.99
CA LEU A 211 -36.07 -13.05 28.45
C LEU A 211 -35.99 -12.76 26.95
N ALA A 212 -37.05 -13.03 26.18
CA ALA A 212 -37.12 -12.67 24.77
C ALA A 212 -37.09 -11.15 24.58
N ALA A 213 -37.82 -10.38 25.41
CA ALA A 213 -37.77 -8.92 25.39
C ALA A 213 -36.36 -8.38 25.72
N LEU A 214 -35.65 -8.98 26.70
CA LEU A 214 -34.26 -8.63 26.98
C LEU A 214 -33.31 -9.01 25.83
N ARG A 215 -33.47 -10.19 25.24
CA ARG A 215 -32.71 -10.61 24.04
C ARG A 215 -32.91 -9.62 22.90
N GLN A 216 -34.13 -9.12 22.72
CA GLN A 216 -34.48 -8.13 21.70
C GLN A 216 -33.96 -6.72 22.05
N ALA A 217 -33.98 -6.31 23.32
CA ALA A 217 -33.45 -5.01 23.75
C ALA A 217 -31.92 -4.95 23.59
N LEU A 218 -31.24 -6.07 23.79
CA LEU A 218 -29.81 -6.15 23.53
C LEU A 218 -29.51 -6.33 22.02
N ALA A 219 -30.51 -6.59 21.15
CA ALA A 219 -30.36 -6.83 19.70
C ALA A 219 -29.41 -5.83 19.04
N PRO A 220 -28.60 -6.27 18.05
CA PRO A 220 -27.72 -5.33 17.37
C PRO A 220 -28.64 -4.27 16.77
N GLN A 221 -28.43 -3.01 17.17
CA GLN A 221 -29.11 -1.92 16.49
C GLN A 221 -28.47 -1.84 15.10
N ALA A 222 -29.30 -1.83 14.06
CA ALA A 222 -28.81 -1.78 12.70
C ALA A 222 -27.80 -0.62 12.56
N PRO A 223 -26.63 -0.85 11.95
CA PRO A 223 -25.59 0.17 11.91
C PRO A 223 -26.11 1.38 11.13
N ALA A 224 -26.21 2.53 11.81
CA ALA A 224 -26.43 3.84 11.18
C ALA A 224 -25.25 4.27 10.27
N HIS A 225 -24.24 3.42 10.12
CA HIS A 225 -23.01 3.70 9.38
C HIS A 225 -23.06 3.25 7.90
N ASP A 226 -24.09 2.50 7.48
CA ASP A 226 -24.25 2.05 6.08
C ASP A 226 -24.62 3.21 5.13
N GLU A 227 -25.18 4.31 5.65
CA GLU A 227 -25.43 5.54 4.86
C GLU A 227 -24.17 6.37 4.62
N ALA A 228 -23.19 6.33 5.54
CA ALA A 228 -21.94 7.09 5.42
C ALA A 228 -21.00 6.47 4.37
N ALA A 229 -20.97 5.13 4.24
CA ALA A 229 -20.17 4.45 3.22
C ALA A 229 -20.69 4.65 1.79
N ARG A 230 -21.99 4.95 1.61
CA ARG A 230 -22.57 5.28 0.29
C ARG A 230 -22.33 6.72 -0.14
N GLN A 231 -22.08 7.64 0.79
CA GLN A 231 -21.79 9.06 0.50
C GLN A 231 -20.28 9.33 0.29
N ALA A 232 -19.42 8.36 0.53
CA ALA A 232 -17.97 8.45 0.33
C ALA A 232 -17.49 7.88 -1.02
N GLN A 233 -18.40 7.66 -1.98
CA GLN A 233 -17.99 7.46 -3.37
C GLN A 233 -17.44 8.80 -3.88
N PRO A 234 -16.16 8.89 -4.30
CA PRO A 234 -15.65 10.10 -4.91
C PRO A 234 -16.50 10.40 -6.15
N ALA A 235 -17.07 11.61 -6.20
CA ALA A 235 -17.59 12.14 -7.44
C ALA A 235 -16.44 12.13 -8.48
N PRO A 236 -16.69 11.84 -9.76
CA PRO A 236 -15.70 12.13 -10.78
C PRO A 236 -15.48 13.64 -10.74
N ASP A 237 -14.26 14.07 -10.39
CA ASP A 237 -13.85 15.46 -10.50
C ASP A 237 -13.82 15.83 -11.99
N ASP A 238 -14.94 16.38 -12.48
CA ASP A 238 -15.02 17.16 -13.71
C ASP A 238 -14.45 18.56 -13.41
N ASP A 239 -13.14 18.70 -13.22
CA ASP A 239 -12.42 19.98 -13.32
C ASP A 239 -10.90 19.74 -13.19
N ASP A 240 -10.27 19.37 -14.30
CA ASP A 240 -8.93 19.86 -14.71
C ASP A 240 -8.78 19.60 -16.22
N ALA A 241 -9.66 20.27 -16.97
CA ALA A 241 -9.56 20.45 -18.40
C ALA A 241 -8.99 21.84 -18.68
N ASP A 242 -7.72 22.09 -18.33
CA ASP A 242 -6.89 23.10 -18.99
C ASP A 242 -5.43 22.92 -18.57
N ASP A 243 -4.71 22.01 -19.23
CA ASP A 243 -3.28 22.24 -19.42
C ASP A 243 -2.90 21.83 -20.85
N ALA A 244 -2.25 22.77 -21.51
CA ALA A 244 -2.12 22.86 -22.95
C ALA A 244 -1.57 21.58 -23.58
N GLN A 245 -2.22 21.17 -24.68
CA GLN A 245 -1.64 20.31 -25.69
C GLN A 245 -0.45 21.05 -26.32
N ASP A 246 0.74 20.94 -25.75
CA ASP A 246 1.97 21.13 -26.51
C ASP A 246 2.18 19.85 -27.34
N GLU A 247 1.61 19.91 -28.54
CA GLU A 247 1.83 19.02 -29.66
C GLU A 247 3.30 19.13 -30.08
N TYR A 248 4.17 18.29 -29.51
CA TYR A 248 5.51 18.09 -30.04
C TYR A 248 5.39 17.16 -31.26
N GLU A 249 5.36 17.79 -32.42
CA GLU A 249 5.52 17.22 -33.76
C GLU A 249 6.75 16.29 -33.78
N TYR A 250 6.52 14.99 -33.93
CA TYR A 250 7.56 14.02 -34.26
C TYR A 250 7.92 14.20 -35.74
N ASP A 251 9.10 14.78 -35.99
CA ASP A 251 9.71 14.83 -37.32
C ASP A 251 10.44 13.49 -37.55
N ASP A 252 9.69 12.45 -37.93
CA ASP A 252 10.23 11.19 -38.44
C ASP A 252 10.58 11.38 -39.93
N GLU A 253 11.77 11.90 -40.20
CA GLU A 253 12.48 11.64 -41.46
C GLU A 253 13.52 10.55 -41.19
N ASP A 254 13.12 9.28 -41.23
CA ASP A 254 14.05 8.19 -41.45
C ASP A 254 13.52 7.28 -42.56
N GLU A 255 14.38 7.13 -43.56
CA GLU A 255 14.17 6.50 -44.85
C GLU A 255 13.80 5.01 -44.75
N ASP A 256 12.97 4.61 -45.72
CA ASP A 256 12.64 3.22 -46.04
C ASP A 256 13.88 2.31 -46.06
N VAL A 257 13.96 1.38 -45.10
CA VAL A 257 14.68 0.11 -45.28
C VAL A 257 13.73 -1.02 -44.93
N GLU A 258 13.00 -1.50 -45.93
CA GLU A 258 12.40 -2.82 -45.87
C GLU A 258 13.52 -3.87 -45.92
N GLU A 259 13.63 -4.68 -44.88
CA GLU A 259 14.30 -5.98 -44.99
C GLU A 259 13.38 -7.06 -44.40
N ASP A 260 12.69 -7.73 -45.32
CA ASP A 260 12.01 -9.00 -45.15
C ASP A 260 12.92 -10.01 -44.43
N LEU A 261 12.50 -10.55 -43.29
CA LEU A 261 12.92 -11.87 -42.84
C LEU A 261 11.75 -12.62 -42.19
N ASP A 262 11.04 -13.36 -43.05
CA ASP A 262 10.21 -14.50 -42.68
C ASP A 262 11.07 -15.68 -42.18
N HIS A 263 10.43 -16.52 -41.34
CA HIS A 263 10.80 -17.88 -40.92
C HIS A 263 11.90 -18.00 -39.84
N GLU A 264 11.77 -18.85 -38.81
CA GLU A 264 11.02 -20.10 -38.69
C GLU A 264 10.92 -20.49 -37.20
N ASP A 265 9.85 -21.20 -36.85
CA ASP A 265 9.64 -21.87 -35.57
C ASP A 265 10.87 -22.70 -35.13
N ARG A 266 11.28 -22.55 -33.87
CA ARG A 266 11.98 -23.60 -33.13
C ARG A 266 11.64 -23.53 -31.65
N ASP A 267 10.75 -24.44 -31.27
CA ASP A 267 10.75 -25.04 -29.95
C ASP A 267 12.14 -25.65 -29.69
N ASP A 268 12.73 -25.40 -28.52
CA ASP A 268 13.53 -26.39 -27.81
C ASP A 268 13.61 -26.03 -26.32
N GLU A 269 13.54 -27.09 -25.54
CA GLU A 269 13.25 -27.20 -24.11
C GLU A 269 14.42 -26.79 -23.20
N GLU A 270 14.07 -26.54 -21.93
CA GLU A 270 14.83 -26.79 -20.68
C GLU A 270 16.35 -26.55 -20.65
N GLU A 271 16.84 -25.71 -19.72
CA GLU A 271 17.70 -26.16 -18.60
C GLU A 271 17.60 -25.16 -17.43
N GLU A 272 17.34 -25.72 -16.25
CA GLU A 272 17.49 -25.10 -14.93
C GLU A 272 18.99 -24.91 -14.64
N ASP A 273 19.42 -23.75 -14.18
CA ASP A 273 20.68 -23.64 -13.42
C ASP A 273 20.48 -22.72 -12.21
N GLU A 274 20.56 -23.39 -11.07
CA GLU A 274 20.43 -22.92 -9.70
C GLU A 274 21.85 -22.66 -9.19
N ASP A 275 22.30 -21.41 -9.16
CA ASP A 275 23.58 -21.05 -8.52
C ASP A 275 23.33 -20.22 -7.25
N VAL A 276 23.46 -20.93 -6.14
CA VAL A 276 23.55 -20.47 -4.76
C VAL A 276 24.93 -19.87 -4.54
N TYR A 277 25.02 -18.60 -4.13
CA TYR A 277 26.24 -18.04 -3.55
C TYR A 277 26.11 -18.03 -2.02
N GLU A 278 26.71 -19.03 -1.37
CA GLU A 278 27.17 -18.95 0.02
C GLU A 278 28.51 -18.18 0.01
N GLU A 279 28.60 -17.06 0.74
CA GLU A 279 29.89 -16.48 1.12
C GLU A 279 30.00 -16.55 2.64
N ASP A 280 30.92 -17.42 3.07
CA ASP A 280 31.31 -17.73 4.43
C ASP A 280 31.98 -16.54 5.13
N ASP A 281 31.74 -16.50 6.44
CA ASP A 281 32.47 -15.75 7.46
C ASP A 281 33.99 -16.02 7.40
N GLU A 282 34.79 -14.96 7.33
CA GLU A 282 36.17 -15.00 7.86
C GLU A 282 36.34 -13.85 8.87
N GLU A 283 36.38 -14.26 10.13
CA GLU A 283 36.88 -13.50 11.28
C GLU A 283 38.40 -13.31 11.11
N GLU A 284 38.89 -12.07 11.12
CA GLU A 284 40.26 -11.77 11.56
C GLU A 284 40.21 -10.78 12.72
N GLU A 285 40.28 -11.34 13.92
CA GLU A 285 40.87 -10.67 15.08
C GLU A 285 42.38 -10.59 14.85
N ASP A 286 42.94 -9.38 14.92
CA ASP A 286 44.36 -9.23 15.23
C ASP A 286 44.54 -8.08 16.22
N ASP A 287 45.26 -8.44 17.26
CA ASP A 287 45.44 -7.81 18.55
C ASP A 287 46.42 -6.61 18.54
N GLU A 288 46.17 -5.73 19.50
CA GLU A 288 47.13 -5.09 20.42
C GLU A 288 48.15 -4.03 19.94
N ASP A 289 48.15 -2.98 20.78
CA ASP A 289 49.24 -2.10 21.21
C ASP A 289 49.80 -1.03 20.27
N ASP A 290 49.55 0.24 20.62
CA ASP A 290 50.65 1.07 21.11
C ASP A 290 50.16 2.30 21.92
N GLU A 291 50.96 2.58 22.93
CA GLU A 291 50.81 3.43 24.10
C GLU A 291 50.71 4.95 23.82
N ASP A 292 50.06 5.63 24.77
CA ASP A 292 50.44 6.90 25.41
C ASP A 292 50.97 8.07 24.57
N GLU A 293 50.32 9.23 24.68
CA GLU A 293 50.96 10.39 25.32
C GLU A 293 49.93 11.48 25.69
N GLU A 294 50.07 11.92 26.93
CA GLU A 294 49.37 13.00 27.62
C GLU A 294 49.64 14.37 26.98
N ASP A 295 48.69 15.31 27.10
CA ASP A 295 48.95 16.60 27.73
C ASP A 295 47.64 17.43 27.79
N ASP A 296 47.01 17.38 28.97
CA ASP A 296 46.11 18.41 29.48
C ASP A 296 46.97 19.40 30.30
N GLU A 297 47.06 20.66 29.87
CA GLU A 297 47.19 21.86 30.74
C GLU A 297 46.80 23.15 30.00
#